data_AF-A0A4Y2B087-F1
#
_entry.id   AF-A0A4Y2B087-F1
#
_cell.length_a   1.000
_cell.length_b   1.000
_cell.length_c   1.000
_cell.angle_alpha   90.00
_cell.angle_beta   90.00
_cell.angle_gamma   90.00
#
_symmetry.space_group_name_H-M   'P 1'
#
loop_
_entity.id
_entity.type
_entity.pdbx_description
1 polymer ?
#
loop_
_entity_poly.entity_id
_entity_poly.type
_entity_poly.pdbx_seq_one_letter_code
_entity_poly.pdbx_strand_id
1 'polypeptide(L)'
;MFQFASSDSSAESEIAKAESMSGRNHLHDEMRWRAVGMLQAGAGKSAAARELNVHRSIVHRLWNHYQRDENASRRRGSGRRRITTTADDRYLLQCARRRRTLTARQLASQLSGAAGRPISLQTVSRRLHKG
;
A
#
# COMPACT_ATOMS: atom_id res chain seq x y z
N MET A 1 21.10 -5.24 -44.99
CA MET A 1 21.07 -4.02 -44.17
C MET A 1 19.65 -3.80 -43.68
N PHE A 2 19.37 -4.07 -42.41
CA PHE A 2 18.13 -3.66 -41.75
C PHE A 2 18.55 -2.85 -40.52
N GLN A 3 18.32 -1.54 -40.58
CA GLN A 3 18.49 -0.63 -39.45
C GLN A 3 17.20 -0.72 -38.60
N PHE A 4 17.33 -1.10 -37.33
CA PHE A 4 16.26 -0.89 -36.36
C PHE A 4 16.41 0.50 -35.76
N ALA A 5 15.36 1.30 -35.94
CA ALA A 5 15.22 2.64 -35.36
C ALA A 5 15.18 2.55 -33.83
N SER A 6 16.13 3.22 -33.20
CA SER A 6 16.15 3.46 -31.75
C SER A 6 15.33 4.72 -31.47
N SER A 7 14.10 4.58 -30.99
CA SER A 7 13.32 5.69 -30.44
C SER A 7 12.28 5.13 -29.46
N ASP A 8 12.35 5.62 -28.21
CA ASP A 8 11.32 5.63 -27.14
C ASP A 8 11.84 5.34 -25.72
N SER A 9 13.15 5.35 -25.50
CA SER A 9 13.72 5.26 -24.13
C SER A 9 13.46 6.51 -23.26
N SER A 10 13.15 7.67 -23.85
CA SER A 10 13.01 8.93 -23.08
C SER A 10 11.64 9.10 -22.44
N ALA A 11 10.56 8.63 -23.07
CA ALA A 11 9.21 8.79 -22.54
C ALA A 11 8.95 7.88 -21.32
N GLU A 12 9.48 6.65 -21.33
CA GLU A 12 9.40 5.73 -20.20
C GLU A 12 10.13 6.28 -18.96
N SER A 13 11.23 7.02 -19.18
CA SER A 13 12.02 7.63 -18.11
C SER A 13 11.27 8.75 -17.37
N GLU A 14 10.37 9.47 -18.03
CA GLU A 14 9.59 10.55 -17.44
C GLU A 14 8.37 10.03 -16.67
N ILE A 15 7.75 8.95 -17.15
CA ILE A 15 6.62 8.28 -16.48
C ILE A 15 7.07 7.63 -15.16
N ALA A 16 8.24 6.97 -15.14
CA ALA A 16 8.84 6.44 -13.92
C ALA A 16 9.21 7.55 -12.91
N LYS A 17 9.66 8.72 -13.41
CA LYS A 17 10.01 9.89 -12.60
C LYS A 17 8.79 10.47 -11.88
N ALA A 18 7.62 10.48 -12.52
CA ALA A 18 6.37 10.93 -11.91
C ALA A 18 5.87 9.99 -10.80
N GLU A 19 6.06 8.67 -10.93
CA GLU A 19 5.71 7.69 -9.88
C GLU A 19 6.69 7.73 -8.69
N SER A 20 7.95 8.07 -8.93
CA SER A 20 9.00 8.18 -7.89
C SER A 20 8.78 9.30 -6.86
N MET A 21 7.85 10.23 -7.11
CA MET A 21 7.53 11.34 -6.21
C MET A 21 6.58 10.96 -5.05
N SER A 22 6.12 9.71 -4.98
CA SER A 22 5.16 9.28 -3.97
C SER A 22 5.80 8.55 -2.77
N GLY A 23 6.23 9.33 -1.76
CA GLY A 23 6.41 8.85 -0.38
C GLY A 23 7.81 9.05 0.21
N ARG A 24 7.96 10.12 1.00
CA ARG A 24 9.20 10.77 1.45
C ARG A 24 10.23 9.96 2.29
N ASN A 25 10.30 8.62 2.30
CA ASN A 25 11.24 7.89 3.16
C ASN A 25 11.61 6.45 2.72
N HIS A 26 11.48 6.10 1.44
CA HIS A 26 11.67 4.70 0.99
C HIS A 26 12.67 4.55 -0.16
N LEU A 27 13.46 3.46 -0.11
CA LEU A 27 14.33 3.07 -1.21
C LEU A 27 13.49 2.61 -2.41
N HIS A 28 13.80 3.15 -3.59
CA HIS A 28 13.15 2.82 -4.86
C HIS A 28 13.24 1.32 -5.16
N ASP A 29 12.19 0.75 -5.78
CA ASP A 29 12.14 -0.69 -6.05
C ASP A 29 13.26 -1.16 -6.98
N GLU A 30 13.70 -0.32 -7.93
CA GLU A 30 14.88 -0.59 -8.76
C GLU A 30 16.16 -0.75 -7.93
N MET A 31 16.40 0.17 -6.99
CA MET A 31 17.57 0.13 -6.11
C MET A 31 17.51 -1.08 -5.17
N ARG A 32 16.30 -1.52 -4.79
CA ARG A 32 16.09 -2.74 -3.99
C ARG A 32 16.48 -3.98 -4.78
N TRP A 33 16.01 -4.12 -6.02
CA TRP A 33 16.36 -5.26 -6.86
C TRP A 33 17.85 -5.27 -7.22
N ARG A 34 18.45 -4.10 -7.49
CA ARG A 34 19.90 -3.98 -7.70
C ARG A 34 20.70 -4.42 -6.46
N ALA A 35 20.29 -4.00 -5.25
CA ALA A 35 20.92 -4.42 -4.01
C ALA A 35 20.83 -5.94 -3.81
N VAL A 36 19.66 -6.53 -4.07
CA VAL A 36 19.45 -7.97 -3.95
C VAL A 36 20.31 -8.76 -4.93
N GLY A 37 20.39 -8.32 -6.19
CA GLY A 37 21.25 -8.95 -7.20
C GLY A 37 22.72 -8.95 -6.80
N MET A 38 23.23 -7.83 -6.26
CA MET A 38 24.60 -7.76 -5.74
C MET A 38 24.83 -8.74 -4.59
N LEU A 39 23.88 -8.85 -3.65
CA LEU A 39 24.00 -9.74 -2.49
C LEU A 39 23.90 -11.22 -2.90
N GLN A 40 23.08 -11.55 -3.90
CA GLN A 40 23.02 -12.90 -4.49
C GLN A 40 24.32 -13.27 -5.22
N ALA A 41 24.96 -12.30 -5.87
CA ALA A 41 26.27 -12.46 -6.50
C ALA A 41 27.44 -12.53 -5.49
N GLY A 42 27.16 -12.56 -4.18
CA GLY A 42 28.17 -12.69 -3.13
C GLY A 42 28.81 -11.37 -2.69
N ALA A 43 28.33 -10.22 -3.16
CA ALA A 43 28.85 -8.93 -2.70
C ALA A 43 28.51 -8.70 -1.21
N GLY A 44 29.43 -8.06 -0.49
CA GLY A 44 29.19 -7.72 0.91
C GLY A 44 28.12 -6.63 1.07
N LYS A 45 27.35 -6.69 2.18
CA LYS A 45 26.33 -5.67 2.53
C LYS A 45 26.87 -4.23 2.53
N SER A 46 28.13 -4.05 2.92
CA SER A 46 28.80 -2.74 2.92
C SER A 46 29.19 -2.29 1.50
N ALA A 47 29.50 -3.21 0.59
CA ALA A 47 29.80 -2.88 -0.81
C ALA A 47 28.51 -2.44 -1.53
N ALA A 48 27.43 -3.19 -1.37
CA ALA A 48 26.11 -2.80 -1.91
C ALA A 48 25.61 -1.47 -1.37
N ALA A 49 25.88 -1.16 -0.09
CA ALA A 49 25.51 0.12 0.52
C ALA A 49 26.28 1.30 -0.09
N ARG A 50 27.60 1.14 -0.33
CA ARG A 50 28.44 2.16 -0.96
C ARG A 50 28.05 2.40 -2.41
N GLU A 51 27.86 1.33 -3.18
CA GLU A 51 27.45 1.37 -4.59
C GLU A 51 26.13 2.13 -4.78
N LEU A 52 25.17 1.90 -3.88
CA LEU A 52 23.84 2.50 -3.97
C LEU A 52 23.72 3.83 -3.21
N ASN A 53 24.81 4.33 -2.61
CA ASN A 53 24.83 5.51 -1.75
C ASN A 53 23.72 5.51 -0.68
N VAL A 54 23.47 4.35 -0.07
CA VAL A 54 22.48 4.17 1.00
C VAL A 54 23.13 3.73 2.29
N HIS A 55 22.49 4.02 3.41
CA HIS A 55 22.99 3.56 4.69
C HIS A 55 22.96 2.02 4.79
N ARG A 56 24.02 1.42 5.35
CA ARG A 56 24.17 -0.05 5.51
C ARG A 56 22.96 -0.72 6.18
N SER A 57 22.29 -0.03 7.10
CA SER A 57 21.08 -0.55 7.77
C SER A 57 19.89 -0.75 6.84
N ILE A 58 19.83 -0.04 5.71
CA ILE A 58 18.79 -0.21 4.69
C ILE A 58 19.03 -1.50 3.93
N VAL A 59 20.27 -1.73 3.46
CA VAL A 59 20.67 -2.98 2.79
C VAL A 59 20.50 -4.19 3.70
N HIS A 60 20.87 -4.06 4.98
CA HIS A 60 20.67 -5.12 5.96
C HIS A 60 19.19 -5.49 6.14
N ARG A 61 18.31 -4.50 6.33
CA ARG A 61 16.86 -4.72 6.47
C ARG A 61 16.25 -5.31 5.20
N LEU A 62 16.70 -4.84 4.04
CA LEU A 62 16.27 -5.34 2.74
C LEU A 62 16.66 -6.82 2.56
N TRP A 63 17.90 -7.18 2.87
CA TRP A 63 18.35 -8.58 2.76
C TRP A 63 17.55 -9.50 3.66
N ASN A 64 17.33 -9.12 4.92
CA ASN A 64 16.53 -9.92 5.84
C ASN A 64 15.07 -10.06 5.38
N HIS A 65 14.49 -9.02 4.77
CA HIS A 65 13.17 -9.10 4.16
C HIS A 65 13.16 -10.07 2.97
N TYR A 66 14.15 -9.96 2.08
CA TYR A 66 14.28 -10.82 0.91
C TYR A 66 14.44 -12.30 1.30
N GLN A 67 15.26 -12.60 2.30
CA GLN A 67 15.44 -13.98 2.78
C GLN A 67 14.15 -14.59 3.36
N ARG A 68 13.25 -13.78 3.90
CA ARG A 68 11.98 -14.26 4.46
C ARG A 68 10.90 -14.43 3.40
N ASP A 69 10.84 -13.50 2.46
CA ASP A 69 9.69 -13.29 1.60
C ASP A 69 9.98 -13.54 0.11
N GLU A 70 11.23 -13.84 -0.25
CA GLU A 70 11.77 -13.97 -1.63
C GLU A 70 11.40 -12.78 -2.52
N ASN A 71 11.17 -11.64 -1.91
CA ASN A 71 10.67 -10.46 -2.57
C ASN A 71 11.40 -9.21 -2.06
N ALA A 72 11.96 -8.44 -3.00
CA ALA A 72 12.63 -7.18 -2.70
C ALA A 72 11.66 -5.99 -2.70
N SER A 73 10.53 -6.14 -3.41
CA SER A 73 9.54 -5.08 -3.56
C SER A 73 8.82 -4.80 -2.25
N ARG A 74 8.32 -3.56 -2.14
CA ARG A 74 7.55 -3.16 -0.98
C ARG A 74 6.17 -3.83 -0.97
N ARG A 75 5.83 -4.50 0.14
CA ARG A 75 4.44 -4.92 0.40
C ARG A 75 3.54 -3.70 0.65
N ARG A 76 2.42 -3.62 -0.06
CA ARG A 76 1.33 -2.70 0.30
C ARG A 76 0.79 -3.12 1.66
N GLY A 77 0.78 -2.19 2.62
CA GLY A 77 0.18 -2.46 3.93
C GLY A 77 -1.31 -2.71 3.78
N SER A 78 -1.84 -3.73 4.46
CA SER A 78 -3.28 -4.06 4.45
C SER A 78 -4.15 -3.02 5.19
N GLY A 79 -3.52 -2.01 5.81
CA GLY A 79 -4.18 -1.05 6.68
C GLY A 79 -4.76 -1.68 7.94
N ARG A 80 -5.47 -0.86 8.73
CA ARG A 80 -6.19 -1.34 9.92
C ARG A 80 -7.43 -2.12 9.49
N ARG A 81 -7.62 -3.31 10.08
CA ARG A 81 -8.82 -4.13 9.87
C ARG A 81 -10.08 -3.30 10.16
N ARG A 82 -11.07 -3.40 9.27
CA ARG A 82 -12.35 -2.69 9.39
C ARG A 82 -13.21 -3.38 10.44
N ILE A 83 -13.87 -2.59 11.28
CA ILE A 83 -14.86 -3.09 12.24
C ILE A 83 -16.19 -3.45 11.58
N THR A 84 -16.53 -2.78 10.47
CA THR A 84 -17.73 -3.10 9.66
C THR A 84 -17.36 -3.98 8.47
N THR A 85 -18.29 -4.85 8.10
CA THR A 85 -18.22 -5.72 6.92
C THR A 85 -18.91 -5.06 5.73
N THR A 86 -18.71 -5.63 4.54
CA THR A 86 -19.42 -5.18 3.32
C THR A 86 -20.94 -5.38 3.42
N ALA A 87 -21.41 -6.36 4.21
CA ALA A 87 -22.85 -6.54 4.46
C ALA A 87 -23.41 -5.41 5.34
N ASP A 88 -22.69 -5.05 6.40
CA ASP A 88 -23.04 -3.92 7.27
C ASP A 88 -23.12 -2.62 6.47
N ASP A 89 -22.11 -2.35 5.63
CA ASP A 89 -22.04 -1.13 4.82
C ASP A 89 -23.25 -1.06 3.85
N ARG A 90 -23.65 -2.19 3.22
CA ARG A 90 -24.85 -2.26 2.37
C ARG A 90 -26.14 -2.03 3.16
N TYR A 91 -26.25 -2.63 4.35
CA TYR A 91 -27.40 -2.42 5.23
C TYR A 91 -27.55 -0.93 5.60
N LEU A 92 -26.44 -0.27 5.97
CA LEU A 92 -26.45 1.15 6.31
C LEU A 92 -26.93 2.02 5.15
N LEU A 93 -26.43 1.80 3.94
CA LEU A 93 -26.85 2.55 2.76
C LEU A 93 -28.33 2.32 2.43
N GLN A 94 -28.80 1.07 2.54
CA GLN A 94 -30.20 0.74 2.31
C GLN A 94 -31.14 1.40 3.33
N CYS A 95 -30.75 1.37 4.61
CA CYS A 95 -31.51 2.00 5.69
C CYS A 95 -31.54 3.52 5.55
N ALA A 96 -30.41 4.16 5.22
CA ALA A 96 -30.35 5.60 4.99
C ALA A 96 -31.24 6.02 3.81
N ARG A 97 -31.29 5.22 2.73
CA ARG A 97 -32.17 5.47 1.58
C ARG A 97 -33.66 5.32 1.89
N ARG A 98 -34.03 4.25 2.61
CA ARG A 98 -35.44 3.95 2.96
C ARG A 98 -35.99 4.85 4.07
N ARG A 99 -35.16 5.20 5.05
CA ARG A 99 -35.56 5.92 6.26
C ARG A 99 -34.67 7.15 6.44
N ARG A 100 -34.91 8.17 5.61
CA ARG A 100 -34.10 9.40 5.54
C ARG A 100 -34.06 10.20 6.85
N THR A 101 -35.00 9.98 7.76
CA THR A 101 -35.07 10.63 9.07
C THR A 101 -34.22 9.95 10.15
N LEU A 102 -33.68 8.75 9.90
CA LEU A 102 -32.85 8.06 10.88
C LEU A 102 -31.48 8.73 11.01
N THR A 103 -31.10 8.97 12.26
CA THR A 103 -29.78 9.53 12.57
C THR A 103 -28.70 8.45 12.51
N ALA A 104 -27.46 8.85 12.21
CA ALA A 104 -26.30 7.96 12.25
C ALA A 104 -26.10 7.29 13.63
N ARG A 105 -26.54 7.96 14.71
CA ARG A 105 -26.51 7.42 16.07
C ARG A 105 -27.47 6.24 16.24
N GLN A 106 -28.72 6.40 15.78
CA GLN A 106 -29.71 5.32 15.82
C GLN A 106 -29.27 4.12 14.97
N LEU A 107 -28.73 4.38 13.78
CA LEU A 107 -28.17 3.33 12.92
C LEU A 107 -26.99 2.60 13.57
N ALA A 108 -26.11 3.34 14.26
CA ALA A 108 -25.00 2.74 15.00
C ALA A 108 -25.49 1.83 16.13
N SER A 109 -26.46 2.27 16.93
CA SER A 109 -27.06 1.45 18.00
C SER A 109 -27.72 0.19 17.46
N GLN A 110 -28.52 0.30 16.39
CA GLN A 110 -29.18 -0.85 15.75
C GLN A 110 -28.17 -1.86 15.20
N LEU A 111 -27.17 -1.37 14.45
CA LEU A 111 -26.16 -2.24 13.85
C LEU A 111 -25.25 -2.85 14.92
N SER A 112 -24.92 -2.11 15.97
CA SER A 112 -24.13 -2.61 17.10
C SER A 112 -24.84 -3.73 17.85
N GLY A 113 -26.15 -3.59 18.07
CA GLY A 113 -26.98 -4.63 18.71
C GLY A 113 -27.12 -5.87 17.82
N ALA A 114 -27.43 -5.68 16.53
CA ALA A 114 -27.59 -6.78 15.58
C ALA A 114 -26.28 -7.55 15.32
N ALA A 115 -25.16 -6.85 15.24
CA ALA A 115 -23.85 -7.45 14.95
C ALA A 115 -23.08 -7.92 16.19
N GLY A 116 -23.59 -7.65 17.40
CA GLY A 116 -22.93 -8.04 18.66
C GLY A 116 -21.56 -7.39 18.90
N ARG A 117 -21.26 -6.27 18.23
CA ARG A 117 -19.96 -5.57 18.33
C ARG A 117 -20.17 -4.06 18.42
N PRO A 118 -19.36 -3.34 19.23
CA PRO A 118 -19.53 -1.91 19.43
C PRO A 118 -19.16 -1.14 18.14
N ILE A 119 -20.15 -0.52 17.49
CA ILE A 119 -19.94 0.29 16.30
C ILE A 119 -20.18 1.76 16.63
N SER A 120 -19.17 2.59 16.43
CA SER A 120 -19.27 4.01 16.75
C SER A 120 -20.05 4.82 15.69
N LEU A 121 -20.68 5.91 16.13
CA LEU A 121 -21.32 6.88 15.25
C LEU A 121 -20.39 7.37 14.14
N GLN A 122 -19.13 7.64 14.46
CA GLN A 122 -18.15 8.12 13.50
C GLN A 122 -17.82 7.07 12.43
N THR A 123 -17.90 5.78 12.78
CA THR A 123 -17.74 4.69 11.82
C THR A 123 -18.90 4.68 10.85
N VAL A 124 -20.15 4.72 11.34
CA VAL A 124 -21.35 4.77 10.50
C VAL A 124 -21.36 6.02 9.61
N SER A 125 -21.07 7.20 10.17
CA SER A 125 -20.97 8.45 9.40
C SER A 125 -19.95 8.34 8.27
N ARG A 126 -18.76 7.78 8.54
CA ARG A 126 -17.74 7.52 7.50
C ARG A 126 -18.20 6.54 6.41
N ARG A 127 -19.14 5.63 6.70
CA ARG A 127 -19.71 4.72 5.69
C ARG A 127 -20.76 5.42 4.83
N LEU A 128 -21.62 6.22 5.46
CA LEU A 128 -22.66 6.95 4.76
C LEU A 128 -22.12 8.04 3.82
N HIS A 129 -20.97 8.64 4.14
CA HIS A 129 -20.31 9.61 3.25
C HIS A 129 -19.49 8.98 2.11
N LYS A 130 -19.24 7.67 2.15
CA LYS A 130 -18.40 6.98 1.17
C LYS A 130 -19.17 6.30 0.03
N GLY A 131 -20.47 6.05 0.22
CA GLY A 131 -21.34 5.39 -0.75
C GLY A 131 -22.40 6.32 -1.30
#